data_AF-A0A3D2PB48-F1
#
_entry.id   AF-A0A3D2PB48-F1
#
_cell.length_a   1.000
_cell.length_b   1.000
_cell.length_c   1.000
_cell.angle_alpha   90.00
_cell.angle_beta   90.00
_cell.angle_gamma   90.00
#
_symmetry.space_group_name_H-M   'P 1'
#
loop_
_entity.id
_entity.type
_entity.pdbx_description
1 polymer ?
#
loop_
_entity_poly.entity_id
_entity_poly.type
_entity_poly.pdbx_seq_one_letter_code
_entity_poly.pdbx_strand_id
1 'polypeptide(L)' 'MSCYIRHLDDLFREAGIEPNKENKKKLDSLLKKKFKSANCPEVWKKVKTHLNNPAKKSKLLTGIKKVL' A
#
# COMPACT_ATOMS: atom_id res chain seq x y z
N MET A 1 9.72 -12.44 -0.57
CA MET A 1 8.86 -11.42 -1.24
C MET A 1 7.68 -11.13 -0.34
N SER A 2 7.36 -9.86 -0.08
CA SER A 2 6.30 -9.47 0.86
C SER A 2 4.94 -10.01 0.42
N CYS A 3 4.32 -10.82 1.28
CA CYS A 3 3.12 -11.61 1.03
C CYS A 3 1.90 -10.82 0.54
N TYR A 4 1.78 -9.54 0.89
CA TYR A 4 0.60 -8.73 0.57
C TYR A 4 0.76 -7.75 -0.60
N ILE A 5 1.99 -7.47 -1.04
CA ILE A 5 2.22 -6.52 -2.14
C ILE A 5 1.63 -7.00 -3.46
N ARG A 6 1.52 -8.32 -3.63
CA ARG A 6 0.86 -8.92 -4.79
C ARG A 6 -0.61 -8.51 -4.92
N HIS A 7 -1.27 -8.20 -3.81
CA HIS A 7 -2.64 -7.71 -3.79
C HIS A 7 -2.75 -6.19 -3.96
N LEU A 8 -1.63 -5.48 -3.95
CA LEU A 8 -1.58 -4.03 -4.13
C LEU A 8 -1.28 -3.62 -5.57
N ASP A 9 -1.05 -4.58 -6.47
CA ASP A 9 -0.82 -4.33 -7.90
C ASP A 9 -1.98 -3.55 -8.53
N ASP A 10 -3.21 -3.88 -8.13
CA ASP A 10 -4.42 -3.17 -8.53
C ASP A 10 -4.42 -1.71 -8.04
N LEU A 11 -3.94 -1.47 -6.81
CA LEU A 11 -3.78 -0.11 -6.26
C LEU A 11 -2.75 0.71 -7.01
N PHE A 12 -1.65 0.09 -7.45
CA PHE A 12 -0.66 0.75 -8.28
C PHE A 12 -1.28 1.18 -9.62
N ARG A 13 -2.07 0.30 -10.25
CA ARG A 13 -2.81 0.62 -11.48
C ARG A 13 -3.84 1.73 -11.27
N GLU A 14 -4.63 1.69 -10.20
CA GLU A 14 -5.56 2.77 -9.82
C GLU A 14 -4.83 4.10 -9.54
N ALA A 15 -3.61 4.03 -9.01
CA ALA A 15 -2.78 5.20 -8.80
C ALA A 15 -2.09 5.71 -10.08
N GLY A 16 -2.15 4.97 -11.20
CA GLY A 16 -1.42 5.29 -12.43
C GLY A 16 0.08 5.07 -12.32
N ILE A 17 0.52 4.21 -11.40
CA ILE A 17 1.93 3.92 -11.12
C ILE A 17 2.23 2.50 -11.61
N GLU A 18 3.36 2.32 -12.29
CA GLU A 18 3.79 0.96 -12.65
C GLU A 18 4.22 0.15 -11.42
N PRO A 19 3.71 -1.08 -11.24
CA PRO A 19 4.03 -1.93 -10.10
C PRO A 19 5.40 -2.64 -10.28
N ASN A 20 6.45 -1.85 -10.48
CA ASN A 20 7.83 -2.33 -10.58
C ASN A 20 8.41 -2.70 -9.21
N LYS A 21 9.57 -3.36 -9.20
CA LYS A 21 10.20 -3.86 -7.96
C LYS A 21 10.56 -2.74 -6.98
N GLU A 22 10.95 -1.58 -7.49
CA GLU A 22 11.35 -0.43 -6.68
C GLU A 22 10.14 0.25 -6.02
N ASN A 23 9.08 0.47 -6.79
CA ASN A 23 7.81 1.04 -6.35
C ASN A 23 7.14 0.14 -5.31
N LYS A 24 7.18 -1.17 -5.54
CA LYS A 24 6.75 -2.17 -4.55
C LYS A 24 7.56 -2.04 -3.25
N LYS A 25 8.89 -1.92 -3.32
CA LYS A 25 9.73 -1.77 -2.13
C LYS A 25 9.47 -0.45 -1.38
N LYS A 26 9.32 0.66 -2.10
CA LYS A 26 8.94 1.97 -1.56
C LYS A 26 7.59 1.91 -0.85
N LEU A 27 6.58 1.29 -1.48
CA LEU A 27 5.26 1.13 -0.88
C LEU A 27 5.28 0.28 0.38
N ASP A 28 5.98 -0.86 0.38
CA ASP A 28 6.15 -1.70 1.58
C ASP A 28 6.70 -0.89 2.76
N SER A 29 7.78 -0.14 2.51
CA SER A 29 8.44 0.68 3.54
C SER A 29 7.51 1.79 4.04
N LEU A 30 6.76 2.43 3.15
CA LEU A 30 5.81 3.49 3.48
C LEU A 30 4.67 2.94 4.35
N LEU A 31 4.11 1.77 3.99
CA LEU A 31 3.05 1.12 4.76
C LEU A 31 3.54 0.67 6.15
N LYS A 32 4.72 0.06 6.23
CA LYS A 32 5.34 -0.30 7.51
C LYS A 32 5.55 0.93 8.40
N LYS A 33 6.02 2.04 7.84
CA LYS A 33 6.20 3.32 8.55
C LYS A 33 4.87 3.93 8.99
N LYS A 34 3.87 3.95 8.09
CA LYS A 34 2.52 4.50 8.35
C LYS A 34 1.80 3.74 9.46
N PHE A 35 1.91 2.41 9.48
CA PHE A 35 1.25 1.56 10.47
C PHE A 35 2.11 1.21 11.67
N LYS A 36 3.34 1.75 11.73
CA LYS A 36 4.37 1.51 12.75
C LYS A 36 4.50 0.03 13.11
N SER A 37 4.45 -0.85 12.10
CA SER A 37 4.50 -2.30 12.28
C SER A 37 5.46 -2.91 11.27
N ALA A 38 6.38 -3.73 11.77
CA ALA A 38 7.29 -4.53 10.94
C ALA A 38 6.60 -5.81 10.42
N ASN A 39 5.50 -6.22 11.07
CA ASN A 39 4.78 -7.44 10.73
C ASN A 39 3.91 -7.25 9.49
N CYS A 40 4.32 -7.91 8.40
CA CYS A 40 3.60 -7.92 7.13
C CYS A 40 2.10 -8.30 7.25
N PRO A 41 1.68 -9.32 8.02
CA PRO A 41 0.26 -9.66 8.13
C PRO A 41 -0.56 -8.61 8.91
N GLU A 42 0.04 -7.95 9.90
CA GLU A 42 -0.63 -6.86 10.63
C GLU A 42 -0.81 -5.62 9.77
N VAL A 43 0.25 -5.24 9.03
CA VAL A 43 0.19 -4.16 8.04
C VAL A 43 -0.90 -4.46 7.01
N TRP A 44 -0.97 -5.70 6.50
CA TRP A 44 -1.99 -6.09 5.53
C TRP A 44 -3.42 -6.01 6.08
N LYS A 45 -3.67 -6.46 7.32
CA LYS A 45 -4.99 -6.31 7.96
C LYS A 45 -5.42 -4.84 7.97
N LYS A 46 -4.54 -3.93 8.41
CA LYS A 46 -4.84 -2.50 8.46
C LYS A 46 -5.06 -1.92 7.07
N VAL A 47 -4.21 -2.28 6.10
CA VAL A 47 -4.39 -1.88 4.70
C VAL A 47 -5.76 -2.33 4.19
N LYS A 48 -6.10 -3.61 4.36
CA LYS A 48 -7.39 -4.17 3.93
C LYS A 48 -8.57 -3.44 4.57
N THR A 49 -8.51 -3.10 5.86
CA THR A 49 -9.53 -2.27 6.53
C THR A 49 -9.65 -0.88 5.90
N HIS A 50 -8.55 -0.29 5.45
CA HIS A 50 -8.56 0.98 4.74
C HIS A 50 -9.09 0.84 3.30
N LEU A 51 -8.81 -0.27 2.61
CA LEU A 51 -9.31 -0.52 1.26
C LEU A 51 -10.82 -0.80 1.24
N ASN A 52 -11.34 -1.46 2.28
CA ASN A 52 -12.76 -1.72 2.43
C ASN A 52 -13.58 -0.46 2.74
N ASN A 53 -12.93 0.66 3.07
CA ASN A 53 -13.60 1.92 3.37
C ASN A 53 -13.26 2.96 2.30
N PRO A 54 -14.20 3.43 1.48
CA PRO A 54 -13.91 4.28 0.31
C PRO A 54 -13.23 5.61 0.69
N ALA A 55 -13.62 6.21 1.83
CA ALA A 55 -12.99 7.44 2.32
C ALA A 55 -11.52 7.22 2.74
N LYS A 56 -11.23 6.07 3.35
CA LYS A 56 -9.86 5.70 3.75
C LYS A 56 -9.01 5.25 2.56
N LYS A 57 -9.61 4.55 1.58
CA LYS A 57 -8.97 4.13 0.33
C LYS A 57 -8.45 5.35 -0.43
N SER A 58 -9.28 6.37 -0.62
CA SER A 58 -8.90 7.62 -1.28
C SER A 58 -7.72 8.30 -0.57
N LYS A 59 -7.77 8.45 0.77
CA LYS A 59 -6.63 8.98 1.55
C LYS A 59 -5.35 8.15 1.40
N LEU A 60 -5.47 6.83 1.23
CA LEU A 60 -4.34 5.94 1.04
C LEU A 60 -3.73 6.11 -0.35
N LEU A 61 -4.57 6.19 -1.40
CA LEU A 61 -4.18 6.49 -2.78
C LEU A 61 -3.49 7.86 -2.91
N THR A 62 -4.07 8.92 -2.34
CA THR A 62 -3.44 10.26 -2.37
C THR A 62 -2.09 10.27 -1.67
N GLY A 63 -1.95 9.54 -0.57
CA GLY A 63 -0.67 9.38 0.13
C GLY A 63 0.37 8.62 -0.69
N ILE A 64 -0.04 7.64 -1.48
CA ILE A 64 0.83 6.90 -2.40
C ILE A 64 1.28 7.82 -3.55
N LYS A 65 0.34 8.49 -4.24
CA LYS A 65 0.64 9.42 -5.35
C LYS A 65 1.53 10.61 -4.99
N LYS A 66 1.58 10.98 -3.70
CA LYS A 66 2.43 12.09 -3.24
C LYS A 66 3.88 11.66 -3.00
N VAL A 67 4.12 10.36 -2.84
CA VAL A 67 5.43 9.80 -2.43
C VAL A 67 6.09 8.99 -3.56
N LEU A 68 5.29 8.43 -4.47
CA LEU A 68 5.69 7.69 -5.66
C LEU A 68 5.28 8.46 -6.90
#